data_AF-A0A3N5TJN6-F1
#
_entry.id   AF-A0A3N5TJN6-F1
#
_cell.length_a   1.000
_cell.length_b   1.000
_cell.length_c   1.000
_cell.angle_alpha   90.00
_cell.angle_beta   90.00
_cell.angle_gamma   90.00
#
_symmetry.space_group_name_H-M   'P 1'
#
loop_
_entity.id
_entity.type
_entity.pdbx_description
1 polymer ?
#
loop_
_entity_poly.entity_id
_entity_poly.type
_entity_poly.pdbx_seq_one_letter_code
_entity_poly.pdbx_strand_id
1 'polypeptide(L)'
;MKTLKGQEGFTLVEIIAVLIILGILAAVAVPRYIDLETNAKLRAIDAAVSELNGRESLAWADVKISASGYGTTGEARVWDKMTAPDTQYGSATRPFLGLDYVWAATIATQNGATNLSFKNGTPVSLTRTISSNTQPANWRKTTP
;
A
#
# COMPACT_ATOMS: atom_id res chain seq x y z
N MET A 1 -65.50 -18.72 -5.01
CA MET A 1 -64.62 -17.53 -5.12
C MET A 1 -63.81 -17.45 -3.83
N LYS A 2 -62.51 -17.73 -3.87
CA LYS A 2 -61.66 -17.80 -2.67
C LYS A 2 -61.15 -16.37 -2.39
N THR A 3 -61.70 -15.71 -1.37
CA THR A 3 -61.24 -14.38 -0.95
C THR A 3 -59.90 -14.51 -0.22
N LEU A 4 -58.83 -13.96 -0.80
CA LEU A 4 -57.53 -13.85 -0.15
C LEU A 4 -57.62 -12.82 0.98
N LYS A 5 -57.94 -13.26 2.20
CA LYS A 5 -57.80 -12.47 3.43
C LYS A 5 -56.35 -12.56 3.89
N GLY A 6 -55.70 -11.42 4.13
CA GLY A 6 -54.41 -11.36 4.84
C GLY A 6 -53.34 -10.47 4.19
N GLN A 7 -53.67 -9.25 3.80
CA GLN A 7 -52.64 -8.22 3.55
C GLN A 7 -52.82 -7.12 4.60
N GLU A 8 -52.35 -7.39 5.82
CA GLU A 8 -52.13 -6.31 6.79
C GLU A 8 -50.95 -5.49 6.26
N GLY A 9 -51.25 -4.26 5.83
CA GLY A 9 -50.23 -3.33 5.33
C GLY A 9 -49.30 -2.90 6.46
N PHE A 10 -48.01 -2.70 6.14
CA PHE A 10 -47.01 -2.13 7.05
C PHE A 10 -47.52 -0.84 7.67
N THR A 11 -47.37 -0.70 8.99
CA THR A 11 -47.77 0.54 9.67
C THR A 11 -46.70 1.63 9.51
N LEU A 12 -47.11 2.89 9.47
CA LEU A 12 -46.20 4.04 9.34
C LEU A 12 -45.22 4.09 10.53
N VAL A 13 -45.69 3.72 11.71
CA VAL A 13 -44.87 3.65 12.94
C VAL A 13 -43.73 2.63 12.81
N GLU A 14 -44.00 1.50 12.17
CA GLU A 14 -43.04 0.42 11.99
C GLU A 14 -41.91 0.81 11.04
N ILE A 15 -42.23 1.53 9.97
CA ILE A 15 -41.22 2.12 9.08
C ILE A 15 -40.38 3.17 9.82
N ILE A 16 -41.00 4.05 10.62
CA ILE A 16 -40.25 5.07 11.40
C ILE A 16 -39.30 4.41 12.41
N ALA A 17 -39.76 3.40 13.14
CA ALA A 17 -38.93 2.71 14.13
C ALA A 17 -37.69 2.09 13.48
N VAL A 18 -37.85 1.44 12.32
CA VAL A 18 -36.73 0.87 11.56
C VAL A 18 -35.76 1.97 11.09
N LEU A 19 -36.26 3.08 10.57
CA LEU A 19 -35.42 4.20 10.13
C LEU A 19 -34.61 4.81 11.28
N ILE A 20 -35.19 4.92 12.48
CA ILE A 20 -34.48 5.40 13.67
C ILE A 20 -33.35 4.45 14.05
N ILE A 21 -33.63 3.14 14.09
CA ILE A 21 -32.62 2.13 14.43
C ILE A 21 -31.48 2.15 13.40
N LEU A 22 -31.80 2.13 12.10
CA LEU A 22 -30.80 2.23 11.03
C LEU A 22 -30.03 3.54 11.08
N GLY A 23 -30.67 4.65 11.44
CA GLY A 23 -30.02 5.95 11.63
C GLY A 23 -28.96 5.92 12.73
N ILE A 24 -29.27 5.35 13.89
CA ILE A 24 -28.32 5.23 15.00
C ILE A 24 -27.16 4.29 14.62
N LEU A 25 -27.47 3.15 14.01
CA LEU A 25 -26.45 2.20 13.58
C LEU A 25 -25.51 2.82 12.53
N ALA A 26 -26.04 3.55 11.55
CA ALA A 26 -25.25 4.23 10.54
C ALA A 26 -24.36 5.32 11.16
N ALA A 27 -24.88 6.11 12.10
CA ALA A 27 -24.12 7.17 12.76
C ALA A 27 -22.85 6.66 13.47
N VAL A 28 -22.89 5.44 14.03
CA VAL A 28 -21.74 4.83 14.72
C VAL A 28 -20.87 4.00 13.76
N ALA A 29 -21.48 3.27 12.82
CA ALA A 29 -20.77 2.35 11.94
C ALA A 29 -19.95 3.06 10.86
N VAL A 30 -20.48 4.14 10.27
CA VAL A 30 -19.83 4.82 9.13
C VAL A 30 -18.47 5.41 9.50
N PRO A 31 -18.31 6.20 10.59
CA PRO A 31 -17.01 6.76 10.96
C PRO A 31 -15.98 5.65 11.24
N ARG A 32 -16.40 4.62 11.98
CA ARG A 32 -15.54 3.48 12.30
C ARG A 32 -15.09 2.72 11.05
N TYR A 33 -15.96 2.57 10.06
CA TYR A 33 -15.61 1.92 8.80
C TYR A 33 -14.54 2.72 8.04
N ILE A 34 -14.68 4.04 7.96
CA ILE A 34 -13.70 4.92 7.31
C ILE A 34 -12.33 4.85 8.02
N ASP A 35 -12.34 4.84 9.35
CA ASP A 35 -11.10 4.70 10.15
C ASP A 35 -10.44 3.34 9.92
N LEU A 36 -11.21 2.25 9.89
CA LEU A 36 -10.70 0.91 9.63
C LEU A 36 -10.11 0.79 8.23
N GLU A 37 -10.78 1.35 7.21
CA GLU A 37 -10.28 1.36 5.85
C GLU A 37 -8.96 2.14 5.75
N THR A 38 -8.90 3.33 6.35
CA THR A 38 -7.69 4.17 6.37
C THR A 38 -6.52 3.44 7.05
N ASN A 39 -6.77 2.84 8.22
CA ASN A 39 -5.76 2.06 8.93
C ASN A 39 -5.30 0.82 8.16
N ALA A 40 -6.22 0.15 7.45
CA ALA A 40 -5.87 -1.00 6.60
C ALA A 40 -4.94 -0.58 5.45
N LYS A 41 -5.22 0.55 4.79
CA LYS A 41 -4.36 1.11 3.75
C LYS A 41 -2.97 1.48 4.28
N LEU A 42 -2.89 2.09 5.48
CA LEU A 42 -1.60 2.38 6.12
C LEU A 42 -0.81 1.11 6.46
N ARG A 43 -1.46 0.06 6.98
CA ARG A 43 -0.80 -1.22 7.24
C ARG A 43 -0.32 -1.92 5.97
N ALA A 44 -1.02 -1.77 4.86
CA ALA A 44 -0.56 -2.27 3.57
C ALA A 44 0.74 -1.57 3.11
N ILE A 45 0.88 -0.28 3.39
CA ILE A 45 2.13 0.45 3.13
C ILE A 45 3.25 -0.04 4.06
N ASP A 46 2.96 -0.34 5.33
CA ASP A 46 3.95 -0.91 6.26
C ASP A 46 4.46 -2.27 5.80
N ALA A 47 3.57 -3.13 5.32
CA ALA A 47 3.93 -4.41 4.72
C ALA A 47 4.81 -4.20 3.47
N ALA A 48 4.46 -3.25 2.61
CA ALA A 48 5.27 -2.91 1.43
C ALA A 48 6.68 -2.42 1.81
N VAL A 49 6.82 -1.58 2.84
CA VAL A 49 8.14 -1.14 3.32
C VAL A 49 8.97 -2.33 3.82
N SER A 50 8.36 -3.27 4.53
CA SER A 50 9.04 -4.51 4.96
C SER A 50 9.48 -5.36 3.76
N GLU A 51 8.63 -5.49 2.74
CA GLU A 51 8.95 -6.22 1.52
C GLU A 51 10.13 -5.56 0.79
N LEU A 52 10.09 -4.23 0.60
CA LEU A 52 11.17 -3.46 -0.01
C LEU A 52 12.48 -3.70 0.73
N ASN A 53 12.51 -3.61 2.07
CA ASN A 53 13.72 -3.85 2.84
C ASN A 53 14.25 -5.28 2.74
N GLY A 54 13.36 -6.28 2.72
CA GLY A 54 13.75 -7.67 2.48
C GLY A 54 14.38 -7.84 1.10
N ARG A 55 13.78 -7.24 0.08
CA ARG A 55 14.25 -7.26 -1.31
C ARG A 55 15.59 -6.52 -1.47
N GLU A 56 15.78 -5.37 -0.82
CA GLU A 56 17.05 -4.65 -0.81
C GLU A 56 18.17 -5.50 -0.21
N SER A 57 17.92 -6.20 0.90
CA SER A 57 18.90 -7.10 1.51
C SER A 57 19.32 -8.23 0.58
N LEU A 58 18.35 -8.84 -0.13
CA LEU A 58 18.61 -9.89 -1.12
C LEU A 58 19.37 -9.37 -2.34
N ALA A 59 18.94 -8.25 -2.92
CA ALA A 59 19.61 -7.63 -4.07
C ALA A 59 21.04 -7.20 -3.73
N TRP A 60 21.25 -6.65 -2.54
CA TRP A 60 22.56 -6.30 -2.02
C TRP A 60 23.45 -7.52 -1.83
N ALA A 61 22.93 -8.60 -1.22
CA ALA A 61 23.67 -9.84 -1.05
C ALA A 61 24.08 -10.43 -2.41
N ASP A 62 23.17 -10.46 -3.38
CA ASP A 62 23.43 -10.93 -4.74
C ASP A 62 24.54 -10.12 -5.44
N VAL A 63 24.50 -8.80 -5.32
CA VAL A 63 25.57 -7.91 -5.82
C VAL A 63 26.91 -8.20 -5.14
N LYS A 64 26.94 -8.43 -3.82
CA LYS A 64 28.19 -8.70 -3.11
C LYS A 64 28.82 -10.05 -3.46
N ILE A 65 28.01 -11.08 -3.70
CA ILE A 65 28.52 -12.41 -4.06
C ILE A 65 28.83 -12.53 -5.56
N SER A 66 28.37 -11.59 -6.38
CA SER A 66 28.66 -11.58 -7.82
C SER A 66 30.17 -11.41 -8.10
N ALA A 67 30.62 -11.86 -9.27
CA ALA A 67 32.03 -11.79 -9.68
C ALA A 67 32.61 -10.36 -9.64
N SER A 68 31.77 -9.34 -9.86
CA SER A 68 32.18 -7.92 -9.80
C SER A 68 32.25 -7.36 -8.37
N GLY A 69 31.72 -8.07 -7.38
CA GLY A 69 31.55 -7.57 -6.01
C GLY A 69 30.69 -6.31 -5.93
N TYR A 70 30.73 -5.62 -4.79
CA TYR A 70 30.02 -4.35 -4.62
C TYR A 70 30.68 -3.21 -5.41
N GLY A 71 31.96 -2.91 -5.15
CA GLY A 71 32.71 -1.89 -5.89
C GLY A 71 32.06 -0.49 -5.89
N THR A 72 32.40 0.34 -6.88
CA THR A 72 31.85 1.71 -7.03
C THR A 72 30.47 1.74 -7.69
N THR A 73 30.09 0.68 -8.40
CA THR A 73 28.80 0.55 -9.10
C THR A 73 27.79 -0.31 -8.36
N GLY A 74 28.11 -0.77 -7.14
CA GLY A 74 27.30 -1.71 -6.37
C GLY A 74 25.88 -1.21 -6.14
N GLU A 75 25.73 0.03 -5.67
CA GLU A 75 24.43 0.63 -5.41
C GLU A 75 23.56 0.69 -6.69
N ALA A 76 24.14 1.10 -7.82
CA ALA A 76 23.40 1.16 -9.07
C ALA A 76 22.91 -0.22 -9.52
N ARG A 77 23.70 -1.27 -9.27
CA ARG A 77 23.33 -2.67 -9.57
C ARG A 77 22.28 -3.22 -8.60
N VAL A 78 22.33 -2.83 -7.32
CA VAL A 78 21.28 -3.16 -6.34
C VAL A 78 19.97 -2.51 -6.77
N TRP A 79 20.01 -1.22 -7.11
CA TRP A 79 18.85 -0.49 -7.59
C TRP A 79 18.27 -1.10 -8.87
N ASP A 80 19.11 -1.43 -9.85
CA ASP A 80 18.68 -2.07 -11.09
C ASP A 80 17.93 -3.38 -10.83
N LYS A 81 18.37 -4.19 -9.86
CA LYS A 81 17.64 -5.40 -9.43
C LYS A 81 16.33 -5.09 -8.71
N MET A 82 16.22 -3.94 -8.05
CA MET A 82 14.96 -3.50 -7.42
C MET A 82 13.94 -3.00 -8.43
N THR A 83 14.41 -2.34 -9.50
CA THR A 83 13.55 -1.75 -10.54
C THR A 83 13.55 -2.52 -11.84
N ALA A 84 14.14 -3.72 -11.84
CA ALA A 84 14.12 -4.59 -13.01
C ALA A 84 12.66 -4.74 -13.45
N PRO A 85 12.37 -4.50 -14.74
CA PRO A 85 11.01 -4.52 -15.24
C PRO A 85 10.42 -5.88 -14.91
N ASP A 86 9.34 -5.88 -14.13
CA ASP A 86 8.48 -7.04 -14.11
C ASP A 86 7.99 -7.22 -15.54
N THR A 87 8.38 -8.34 -16.17
CA THR A 87 8.00 -8.69 -17.53
C THR A 87 6.48 -8.71 -17.72
N GLN A 88 5.71 -8.83 -16.64
CA GLN A 88 4.25 -8.82 -16.64
C GLN A 88 3.64 -7.42 -16.49
N TYR A 89 4.35 -6.45 -15.91
CA TYR A 89 3.76 -5.14 -15.51
C TYR A 89 4.60 -3.88 -15.85
N GLY A 90 5.73 -4.02 -16.54
CA GLY A 90 6.39 -2.93 -17.28
C GLY A 90 7.07 -1.82 -16.46
N SER A 91 7.32 -2.01 -15.16
CA SER A 91 7.94 -0.94 -14.34
C SER A 91 9.47 -1.01 -14.37
N ALA A 92 10.10 -0.30 -15.30
CA ALA A 92 11.57 -0.25 -15.43
C ALA A 92 12.27 0.80 -14.53
N THR A 93 11.51 1.59 -13.78
CA THR A 93 12.06 2.74 -13.03
C THR A 93 11.73 2.73 -11.54
N ARG A 94 10.90 1.80 -11.07
CA ARG A 94 10.44 1.74 -9.67
C ARG A 94 10.22 0.30 -9.22
N PRO A 95 10.41 0.00 -7.91
CA PRO A 95 10.10 -1.32 -7.39
C PRO A 95 8.62 -1.64 -7.56
N PHE A 96 8.31 -2.74 -8.24
CA PHE A 96 6.95 -3.22 -8.39
C PHE A 96 6.48 -3.89 -7.09
N LEU A 97 5.38 -3.41 -6.51
CA LEU A 97 4.75 -3.95 -5.28
C LEU A 97 3.35 -4.53 -5.56
N GLY A 98 2.94 -4.58 -6.83
CA GLY A 98 1.57 -4.87 -7.25
C GLY A 98 0.85 -3.65 -7.83
N LEU A 99 -0.27 -3.89 -8.51
CA LEU A 99 -1.05 -2.87 -9.23
C LEU A 99 -1.77 -1.87 -8.30
N ASP A 100 -2.07 -2.30 -7.07
CA ASP A 100 -2.75 -1.47 -6.08
C ASP A 100 -1.82 -0.41 -5.46
N TYR A 101 -0.51 -0.57 -5.63
CA TYR A 101 0.50 0.36 -5.13
C TYR A 101 0.88 1.36 -6.22
N VAL A 102 0.73 2.65 -5.90
CA VAL A 102 1.04 3.73 -6.83
C VAL A 102 2.12 4.60 -6.23
N TRP A 103 3.23 4.71 -6.95
CA TRP A 103 4.31 5.61 -6.61
C TRP A 103 4.10 7.00 -7.24
N ALA A 104 4.53 8.07 -6.57
CA ALA A 104 4.42 9.44 -7.10
C ALA A 104 5.26 9.69 -8.36
N ALA A 105 4.78 10.40 -9.38
CA ALA A 105 5.47 10.55 -10.67
C ALA A 105 7.00 10.84 -10.59
N THR A 106 7.45 11.67 -9.65
CA THR A 106 8.87 11.91 -9.37
C THR A 106 9.39 10.97 -8.28
N ILE A 107 10.39 10.16 -8.62
CA ILE A 107 11.15 9.32 -7.67
C ILE A 107 12.54 9.90 -7.57
N ALA A 108 13.06 9.96 -6.36
CA ALA A 108 14.49 9.96 -6.19
C ALA A 108 14.97 8.54 -6.52
N THR A 109 15.50 8.36 -7.73
CA THR A 109 15.73 7.07 -8.38
C THR A 109 16.78 6.19 -7.70
N GLN A 110 17.41 6.60 -6.59
CA GLN A 110 18.31 5.75 -5.80
C GLN A 110 18.36 6.20 -4.34
N ASN A 111 18.27 7.51 -4.07
CA ASN A 111 18.37 8.05 -2.72
C ASN A 111 17.37 9.19 -2.53
N GLY A 112 16.64 9.19 -1.42
CA GLY A 112 15.80 10.31 -1.03
C GLY A 112 14.33 9.97 -0.91
N ALA A 113 13.51 11.02 -0.89
CA ALA A 113 12.09 10.92 -0.60
C ALA A 113 11.25 10.62 -1.86
N THR A 114 10.20 9.83 -1.68
CA THR A 114 9.14 9.61 -2.67
C THR A 114 7.84 9.30 -1.92
N ASN A 115 6.71 9.34 -2.60
CA ASN A 115 5.43 9.00 -1.98
C ASN A 115 4.88 7.69 -2.57
N LEU A 116 4.30 6.89 -1.69
CA LEU A 116 3.60 5.64 -2.04
C LEU A 116 2.16 5.73 -1.53
N SER A 117 1.20 5.35 -2.37
CA SER A 117 -0.19 5.16 -1.97
C SER A 117 -0.65 3.74 -2.29
N PHE A 118 -1.65 3.27 -1.55
CA PHE A 118 -2.30 1.99 -1.77
C PHE A 118 -3.80 2.22 -2.03
N LYS A 119 -4.32 1.70 -3.14
CA LYS A 119 -5.73 1.83 -3.57
C LYS A 119 -6.27 3.27 -3.47
N ASN A 120 -5.55 4.23 -4.07
CA ASN A 120 -5.86 5.67 -4.04
C ASN A 120 -6.02 6.26 -2.62
N GLY A 121 -5.41 5.63 -1.61
CA GLY A 121 -5.34 6.16 -0.26
C GLY A 121 -4.43 7.39 -0.15
N THR A 122 -4.42 8.01 1.04
CA THR A 122 -3.52 9.12 1.34
C THR A 122 -2.06 8.73 1.07
N PRO A 123 -1.33 9.46 0.21
CA PRO A 123 0.07 9.19 -0.05
C PRO A 123 0.91 9.29 1.23
N VAL A 124 1.79 8.32 1.43
CA VAL A 124 2.75 8.30 2.54
C VAL A 124 4.15 8.55 2.00
N SER A 125 4.85 9.49 2.62
CA SER A 125 6.24 9.78 2.30
C SER A 125 7.15 8.66 2.77
N LEU A 126 7.95 8.12 1.87
CA LEU A 126 8.99 7.13 2.10
C LEU A 126 10.34 7.76 1.76
N THR A 127 11.37 7.43 2.53
CA THR A 127 12.76 7.74 2.21
C THR A 127 13.54 6.46 2.06
N ARG A 128 14.30 6.35 0.97
CA ARG A 128 15.32 5.32 0.80
C ARG A 128 16.70 5.90 1.08
N THR A 129 17.48 5.24 1.92
CA THR A 129 18.94 5.46 2.01
C THR A 129 19.65 4.44 1.13
N ILE A 130 20.66 4.89 0.37
CA ILE A 130 21.45 4.02 -0.51
C ILE A 130 22.18 2.91 0.25
N SER A 131 22.41 1.79 -0.44
CA SER A 131 23.28 0.74 0.06
C SER A 131 24.74 1.18 0.02
N SER A 132 25.58 0.49 0.78
CA SER A 132 27.03 0.65 0.78
C SER A 132 27.71 -0.72 0.75
N ASN A 133 29.03 -0.75 0.68
CA ASN A 133 29.77 -2.01 0.73
C ASN A 133 29.53 -2.82 2.02
N THR A 134 29.10 -2.15 3.10
CA THR A 134 28.94 -2.76 4.43
C THR A 134 27.49 -2.95 4.86
N GLN A 135 26.53 -2.30 4.20
CA GLN A 135 25.11 -2.34 4.59
C GLN A 135 24.16 -2.24 3.38
N PRO A 136 23.03 -2.95 3.40
CA PRO A 136 22.00 -2.82 2.37
C PRO A 136 21.30 -1.45 2.47
N ALA A 137 20.54 -1.11 1.42
CA ALA A 137 19.68 0.05 1.44
C ALA A 137 18.52 -0.15 2.42
N ASN A 138 17.92 0.94 2.85
CA ASN A 138 16.82 0.92 3.81
C ASN A 138 15.74 1.91 3.40
N TRP A 139 14.52 1.41 3.30
CA TRP A 139 13.28 2.14 3.13
C TRP A 139 12.63 2.38 4.48
N ARG A 140 12.24 3.62 4.73
CA ARG A 140 11.49 4.00 5.92
C ARG A 140 10.40 5.00 5.57
N LYS A 141 9.31 4.98 6.34
CA LYS A 141 8.35 6.09 6.32
C LYS A 141 9.02 7.34 6.87
N THR A 142 8.88 8.45 6.16
CA THR A 142 9.15 9.77 6.72
C THR A 142 7.90 10.15 7.49
N THR A 143 7.92 9.99 8.80
CA THR A 143 6.85 10.53 9.66
C THR A 143 6.75 12.04 9.39
N PRO A 144 5.54 12.61 9.28
CA PRO A 144 5.39 14.05 9.47
C PRO A 144 5.88 14.48 10.86
#